data_AF-A0A3A6HTB5-F1
#
_entry.id   AF-A0A3A6HTB5-F1
#
_cell.length_a   1.000
_cell.length_b   1.000
_cell.length_c   1.000
_cell.angle_alpha   90.00
_cell.angle_beta   90.00
_cell.angle_gamma   90.00
#
_symmetry.space_group_name_H-M   'P 1'
#
loop_
_entity.id
_entity.type
_entity.pdbx_description
1 polymer ?
#
loop_
_entity_poly.entity_id
_entity_poly.type
_entity_poly.pdbx_seq_one_letter_code
_entity_poly.pdbx_strand_id
1 'polypeptide(L)'
;MELILSSITTACVNLLVFSFIPFLWWFFRHRKEISFFKWLGFIRPQLKSKWWILLLFAVVYYFFYTFDFTQWISPETMEYLENSGSVSVNAFAGIGAAAILPAFIENFIGNGVAEEILYRGFFCKRFCNKLGSVKGILLQAVLFGLMHNALYLLAGLQVGLWYHMLMFLFTGMAALLLGWLNEKIFNGSILPGILLHGAGNFINSMLMAFSLM
;
A
#
# COMPACT_ATOMS: atom_id res chain seq x y z
N MET A 1 5.42 -17.00 18.24
CA MET A 1 4.39 -17.88 17.62
C MET A 1 3.08 -17.11 17.43
N GLU A 2 2.63 -16.40 18.46
CA GLU A 2 1.41 -15.56 18.41
C GLU A 2 1.45 -14.48 17.31
N LEU A 3 2.52 -13.69 17.21
CA LEU A 3 2.68 -12.68 16.15
C LEU A 3 2.64 -13.27 14.74
N ILE A 4 3.21 -14.47 14.54
CA ILE A 4 3.19 -15.15 13.24
C ILE A 4 1.75 -15.54 12.89
N LEU A 5 1.02 -16.14 13.85
CA LEU A 5 -0.38 -16.50 13.65
C LEU A 5 -1.24 -15.26 13.38
N SER A 6 -1.03 -14.17 14.12
CA SER A 6 -1.71 -12.89 13.91
C SER A 6 -1.44 -12.34 12.50
N SER A 7 -0.19 -12.38 12.04
CA SER A 7 0.19 -11.90 10.70
C SER A 7 -0.45 -12.75 9.60
N ILE A 8 -0.52 -14.08 9.78
CA ILE A 8 -1.20 -14.98 8.84
C ILE A 8 -2.70 -14.69 8.80
N THR A 9 -3.34 -14.54 9.97
CA THR A 9 -4.77 -14.21 10.06
C THR A 9 -5.05 -12.87 9.38
N THR A 10 -4.26 -11.84 9.67
CA THR A 10 -4.36 -10.52 9.05
C THR A 10 -4.21 -10.61 7.53
N ALA A 11 -3.20 -11.34 7.05
CA ALA A 11 -3.00 -11.54 5.62
C ALA A 11 -4.20 -12.23 4.94
N CYS A 12 -4.74 -13.29 5.55
CA CYS A 12 -5.92 -13.98 5.04
C CYS A 12 -7.15 -13.07 5.00
N VAL A 13 -7.43 -12.35 6.09
CA VAL A 13 -8.59 -11.45 6.20
C VAL A 13 -8.47 -10.32 5.17
N ASN A 14 -7.31 -9.66 5.08
CA ASN A 14 -7.10 -8.59 4.12
C ASN A 14 -7.24 -9.09 2.69
N LEU A 15 -6.61 -10.22 2.33
CA LEU A 15 -6.76 -10.80 1.00
C LEU A 15 -8.22 -11.08 0.65
N LEU A 16 -9.00 -11.63 1.58
CA LEU A 16 -10.43 -11.87 1.38
C LEU A 16 -11.20 -10.56 1.17
N VAL A 17 -11.05 -9.60 2.08
CA VAL A 17 -11.76 -8.30 2.04
C VAL A 17 -11.43 -7.53 0.76
N PHE A 18 -10.14 -7.35 0.48
CA PHE A 18 -9.68 -6.57 -0.66
C PHE A 18 -9.90 -7.28 -2.01
N SER A 19 -9.98 -8.61 -2.03
CA SER A 19 -10.27 -9.36 -3.27
C SER A 19 -11.76 -9.60 -3.50
N PHE A 20 -12.63 -9.43 -2.50
CA PHE A 20 -14.05 -9.78 -2.61
C PHE A 20 -14.76 -9.06 -3.77
N ILE A 21 -14.73 -7.72 -3.77
CA ILE A 21 -15.36 -6.91 -4.82
C ILE A 21 -14.71 -7.16 -6.19
N PRO A 22 -13.36 -7.15 -6.33
CA PRO A 22 -12.72 -7.50 -7.58
C PRO A 22 -13.12 -8.87 -8.12
N PHE A 23 -13.20 -9.88 -7.25
CA PHE A 23 -13.54 -11.25 -7.62
C PHE A 23 -14.98 -11.33 -8.13
N LEU A 24 -15.94 -10.76 -7.41
CA LEU A 24 -17.34 -10.75 -7.86
C LEU A 24 -17.48 -10.05 -9.21
N TRP A 25 -16.84 -8.88 -9.37
CA TRP A 25 -16.87 -8.14 -10.63
C TRP A 25 -16.32 -8.97 -11.79
N TRP A 26 -15.14 -9.56 -11.60
CA TRP A 26 -14.53 -10.44 -12.61
C TRP A 26 -15.41 -11.66 -12.90
N PHE A 27 -15.94 -12.30 -11.86
CA PHE A 27 -16.73 -13.52 -11.98
C PHE A 27 -17.97 -13.31 -12.85
N PHE A 28 -18.66 -12.18 -12.69
CA PHE A 28 -19.88 -11.91 -13.47
C PHE A 28 -19.60 -11.31 -14.85
N ARG A 29 -18.48 -10.58 -15.04
CA ARG A 29 -18.23 -9.82 -16.29
C ARG A 29 -17.18 -10.43 -17.21
N HIS A 30 -16.13 -11.06 -16.68
CA HIS A 30 -14.91 -11.36 -17.43
C HIS A 30 -14.40 -12.80 -17.28
N ARG A 31 -15.05 -13.65 -16.46
CA ARG A 31 -14.58 -15.03 -16.19
C ARG A 31 -14.39 -15.92 -17.42
N LYS A 32 -15.10 -15.64 -18.51
CA LYS A 32 -15.01 -16.39 -19.78
C LYS A 32 -13.92 -15.86 -20.73
N GLU A 33 -13.37 -14.68 -20.46
CA GLU A 33 -12.45 -13.97 -21.37
C GLU A 33 -11.00 -14.06 -20.90
N ILE A 34 -10.76 -13.93 -19.60
CA ILE A 34 -9.43 -13.80 -19.02
C ILE A 34 -9.42 -14.32 -17.58
N SER A 35 -8.30 -14.91 -17.14
CA SER A 35 -8.17 -15.35 -15.75
C SER A 35 -8.13 -14.18 -14.76
N PHE A 36 -8.60 -14.39 -13.53
CA PHE A 36 -8.67 -13.36 -12.49
C PHE A 36 -7.33 -12.65 -12.27
N PHE A 37 -6.25 -13.41 -12.12
CA PHE A 37 -4.92 -12.87 -11.90
C PHE A 37 -4.42 -12.02 -13.08
N LYS A 38 -4.59 -12.49 -14.32
CA LYS A 38 -4.21 -11.70 -15.50
C LYS A 38 -5.06 -10.43 -15.62
N TRP A 39 -6.35 -10.51 -15.31
CA TRP A 39 -7.28 -9.37 -15.32
C TRP A 39 -6.96 -8.29 -14.27
N LEU A 40 -6.40 -8.69 -13.13
CA LEU A 40 -5.86 -7.79 -12.12
C LEU A 40 -4.48 -7.24 -12.46
N GLY A 41 -3.76 -7.82 -13.43
CA GLY A 41 -2.41 -7.37 -13.77
C GLY A 41 -1.29 -8.10 -13.03
N PHE A 42 -1.53 -9.32 -12.53
CA PHE A 42 -0.46 -10.28 -12.21
C PHE A 42 0.14 -10.82 -13.51
N ILE A 43 0.82 -9.94 -14.23
CA ILE A 43 1.49 -10.19 -15.49
C ILE A 43 2.96 -9.83 -15.35
N ARG A 44 3.81 -10.44 -16.18
CA ARG A 44 5.23 -10.13 -16.20
C ARG A 44 5.43 -8.63 -16.46
N PRO A 45 6.20 -7.91 -15.62
CA PRO A 45 6.45 -6.49 -15.85
C PRO A 45 7.21 -6.32 -17.15
N GLN A 46 6.70 -5.43 -18.01
CA GLN A 46 7.32 -5.07 -19.29
C GLN A 46 7.49 -3.56 -19.31
N LEU A 47 8.74 -3.09 -19.42
CA LEU A 47 9.04 -1.67 -19.47
C LEU A 47 8.47 -1.07 -20.77
N LYS A 48 7.45 -0.25 -20.63
CA LYS A 48 6.77 0.47 -21.72
C LYS A 48 7.28 1.89 -21.89
N SER A 49 7.77 2.48 -20.80
CA SER A 49 8.36 3.82 -20.83
C SER A 49 9.81 3.78 -21.34
N LYS A 50 10.36 4.95 -21.62
CA LYS A 50 11.81 5.08 -21.81
C LYS A 50 12.53 4.79 -20.49
N TRP A 51 13.74 4.22 -20.55
CA TRP A 51 14.52 3.86 -19.35
C TRP A 51 14.80 5.06 -18.43
N TRP A 52 15.00 6.26 -18.98
CA TRP A 52 15.21 7.47 -18.18
C TRP A 52 13.96 7.89 -17.38
N ILE A 53 12.76 7.51 -17.81
CA ILE A 53 11.52 7.74 -17.04
C ILE A 53 11.53 6.84 -15.80
N LEU A 54 12.02 5.60 -15.92
CA LEU A 54 12.20 4.71 -14.78
C LEU A 54 13.25 5.26 -13.80
N LEU A 55 14.34 5.85 -14.30
CA LEU A 55 15.33 6.51 -13.44
C LEU A 55 14.74 7.73 -12.72
N LEU A 56 14.02 8.60 -13.43
CA LEU A 56 13.35 9.74 -12.82
C LEU A 56 12.34 9.26 -11.76
N PHE A 57 11.57 8.23 -12.06
CA PHE A 57 10.66 7.61 -11.09
C PHE A 57 11.43 7.11 -9.86
N ALA A 58 12.56 6.40 -10.04
CA ALA A 58 13.34 5.89 -8.93
C ALA A 58 13.89 7.02 -8.04
N VAL A 59 14.36 8.12 -8.62
CA VAL A 59 14.81 9.30 -7.86
C VAL A 59 13.66 9.94 -7.07
N VAL A 60 12.50 10.14 -7.70
CA VAL A 60 11.32 10.70 -7.04
C VAL A 60 10.80 9.77 -5.95
N TYR A 61 10.74 8.47 -6.22
CA TYR A 61 10.29 7.47 -5.26
C TYR A 61 11.24 7.38 -4.05
N TYR A 62 12.55 7.40 -4.30
CA TYR A 62 13.55 7.45 -3.25
C TYR A 62 13.41 8.70 -2.39
N PHE A 63 13.31 9.88 -3.00
CA PHE A 63 13.10 11.13 -2.28
C PHE A 63 11.81 11.10 -1.45
N PHE A 64 10.71 10.62 -2.02
CA PHE A 64 9.44 10.48 -1.30
C PHE A 64 9.57 9.55 -0.09
N TYR A 65 10.28 8.42 -0.24
CA TYR A 65 10.42 7.43 0.82
C TYR A 65 11.40 7.84 1.93
N THR A 66 12.38 8.70 1.62
CA THR A 66 13.31 9.27 2.61
C THR A 66 12.82 10.60 3.20
N PHE A 67 11.74 11.16 2.66
CA PHE A 67 11.14 12.38 3.17
C PHE A 67 10.43 12.10 4.50
N ASP A 68 11.03 12.56 5.59
CA ASP A 68 10.45 12.42 6.92
C ASP A 68 9.36 13.48 7.17
N PHE A 69 8.12 13.12 6.85
CA PHE A 69 6.97 13.96 7.12
C PHE A 69 6.55 13.99 8.59
N THR A 70 7.10 13.10 9.43
CA THR A 70 6.74 13.02 10.84
C THR A 70 7.22 14.24 11.62
N GLN A 71 8.24 14.94 11.09
CA GLN A 71 8.70 16.25 11.60
C GLN A 71 7.62 17.34 11.57
N TRP A 72 6.53 17.13 10.84
CA TRP A 72 5.38 18.05 10.80
C TRP A 72 4.25 17.64 11.72
N ILE A 73 4.41 16.57 12.50
CA ILE A 73 3.45 16.09 13.49
C ILE A 73 3.87 16.64 14.86
N SER A 74 2.90 17.01 15.71
CA SER A 74 3.21 17.49 17.05
C SER A 74 3.82 16.36 17.90
N PRO A 75 4.77 16.65 18.81
CA PRO A 75 5.35 15.64 19.69
C PRO A 75 4.30 14.84 20.47
N GLU A 76 3.25 15.50 20.94
CA GLU A 76 2.16 14.86 21.69
C GLU A 76 1.37 13.88 20.82
N THR A 77 1.15 14.22 19.54
CA THR A 77 0.47 13.35 18.59
C THR A 77 1.34 12.15 18.23
N MET A 78 2.66 12.36 18.08
CA MET A 78 3.61 11.27 17.84
C MET A 78 3.67 10.30 19.02
N GLU A 79 3.84 10.82 20.23
CA GLU A 79 3.85 9.99 21.45
C GLU A 79 2.55 9.19 21.61
N TYR A 80 1.39 9.80 21.32
CA TYR A 80 0.11 9.11 21.32
C TYR A 80 0.06 7.94 20.32
N LEU A 81 0.59 8.15 19.11
CA LEU A 81 0.60 7.14 18.05
C LEU A 81 1.58 6.00 18.33
N GLU A 82 2.77 6.31 18.83
CA GLU A 82 3.82 5.34 19.19
C GLU A 82 3.39 4.41 20.33
N ASN A 83 2.55 4.92 21.23
CA ASN A 83 2.01 4.12 22.34
C ASN A 83 0.66 3.44 22.00
N SER A 84 0.15 3.58 20.78
CA SER A 84 -1.13 3.00 20.38
C SER A 84 -0.99 1.56 19.88
N GLY A 85 -1.75 0.64 20.46
CA GLY A 85 -1.86 -0.74 19.97
C GLY A 85 -2.62 -0.88 18.64
N SER A 86 -3.28 0.19 18.16
CA SER A 86 -3.98 0.18 16.86
C SER A 86 -3.08 0.52 15.68
N VAL A 87 -1.85 1.00 15.93
CA VAL A 87 -0.85 1.27 14.89
C VAL A 87 -0.01 0.01 14.69
N SER A 88 -0.16 -0.66 13.54
CA SER A 88 0.34 -2.04 13.39
C SER A 88 1.86 -2.17 13.54
N VAL A 89 2.64 -1.17 13.13
CA VAL A 89 4.10 -1.20 13.22
C VAL A 89 4.59 -1.32 14.67
N ASN A 90 3.83 -0.81 15.64
CA ASN A 90 4.18 -0.83 17.06
C ASN A 90 4.19 -2.26 17.63
N ALA A 91 3.48 -3.21 17.00
CA ALA A 91 3.52 -4.63 17.40
C ALA A 91 4.91 -5.27 17.23
N PHE A 92 5.80 -4.63 16.46
CA PHE A 92 7.17 -5.09 16.24
C PHE A 92 8.20 -4.39 17.13
N ALA A 93 7.83 -3.39 17.92
CA ALA A 93 8.77 -2.56 18.67
C ALA A 93 9.73 -3.38 19.56
N GLY A 94 11.04 -3.23 19.33
CA GLY A 94 12.10 -3.80 20.17
C GLY A 94 12.26 -5.32 20.13
N ILE A 95 11.52 -6.06 19.28
CA ILE A 95 11.61 -7.54 19.23
C ILE A 95 12.69 -8.07 18.26
N GLY A 96 13.40 -7.16 17.57
CA GLY A 96 14.54 -7.47 16.70
C GLY A 96 14.22 -8.51 15.62
N ALA A 97 15.11 -9.49 15.46
CA ALA A 97 15.00 -10.52 14.42
C ALA A 97 13.72 -11.36 14.49
N ALA A 98 13.04 -11.43 15.65
CA ALA A 98 11.76 -12.14 15.77
C ALA A 98 10.64 -11.47 14.95
N ALA A 99 10.78 -10.18 14.59
CA ALA A 99 9.83 -9.46 13.75
C ALA A 99 9.90 -9.85 12.27
N ILE A 100 11.03 -10.40 11.79
CA ILE A 100 11.30 -10.56 10.35
C ILE A 100 10.20 -11.35 9.65
N LEU A 101 9.89 -12.56 10.12
CA LEU A 101 8.88 -13.41 9.50
C LEU A 101 7.45 -12.82 9.60
N PRO A 102 6.93 -12.42 10.77
CA PRO A 102 5.59 -11.85 10.85
C PRO A 102 5.47 -10.53 10.07
N ALA A 103 6.45 -9.62 10.16
CA ALA A 103 6.45 -8.38 9.40
C ALA A 103 6.53 -8.63 7.89
N PHE A 104 7.23 -9.66 7.43
CA PHE A 104 7.25 -10.02 6.01
C PHE A 104 5.86 -10.44 5.53
N ILE A 105 5.19 -11.31 6.28
CA ILE A 105 3.83 -11.79 5.97
C ILE A 105 2.85 -10.62 5.94
N GLU A 106 2.84 -9.79 6.99
CA GLU A 106 1.93 -8.64 7.08
C GLU A 106 2.18 -7.64 5.95
N ASN A 107 3.43 -7.20 5.77
CA ASN A 107 3.74 -6.10 4.87
C ASN A 107 3.70 -6.48 3.40
N PHE A 108 4.19 -7.66 3.01
CA PHE A 108 4.16 -8.08 1.60
C PHE A 108 2.83 -8.71 1.22
N ILE A 109 2.21 -9.52 2.09
CA ILE A 109 1.00 -10.27 1.73
C ILE A 109 -0.25 -9.51 2.19
N GLY A 110 -0.34 -9.23 3.49
CA GLY A 110 -1.53 -8.61 4.09
C GLY A 110 -1.78 -7.18 3.64
N ASN A 111 -0.73 -6.39 3.42
CA ASN A 111 -0.84 -5.01 2.97
C ASN A 111 -0.46 -4.93 1.48
N GLY A 112 0.76 -5.33 1.13
CA GLY A 112 1.31 -5.27 -0.23
C GLY A 112 0.40 -5.90 -1.28
N VAL A 113 0.20 -7.22 -1.24
CA VAL A 113 -0.63 -7.93 -2.23
C VAL A 113 -2.10 -7.53 -2.12
N ALA A 114 -2.67 -7.55 -0.90
CA ALA A 114 -4.10 -7.34 -0.74
C ALA A 114 -4.55 -5.94 -1.21
N GLU A 115 -3.87 -4.88 -0.80
CA GLU A 115 -4.23 -3.53 -1.21
C GLU A 115 -3.93 -3.29 -2.69
N GLU A 116 -2.82 -3.82 -3.23
CA GLU A 116 -2.51 -3.71 -4.66
C GLU A 116 -3.57 -4.40 -5.52
N ILE A 117 -4.16 -5.52 -5.08
CA ILE A 117 -5.28 -6.16 -5.78
C ILE A 117 -6.46 -5.20 -5.93
N LEU A 118 -6.89 -4.55 -4.85
CA LEU A 118 -8.06 -3.67 -4.89
C LEU A 118 -7.74 -2.36 -5.64
N TYR A 119 -6.64 -1.72 -5.29
CA TYR A 119 -6.37 -0.36 -5.72
C TYR A 119 -5.74 -0.28 -7.10
N ARG A 120 -4.69 -1.06 -7.34
CA ARG A 120 -3.92 -1.01 -8.59
C ARG A 120 -4.46 -2.02 -9.59
N GLY A 121 -4.83 -3.21 -9.11
CA GLY A 121 -5.39 -4.27 -9.92
C GLY A 121 -6.84 -4.02 -10.30
N PHE A 122 -7.66 -3.46 -9.38
CA PHE A 122 -9.08 -3.22 -9.62
C PHE A 122 -9.46 -1.77 -9.92
N PHE A 123 -9.40 -0.87 -8.95
CA PHE A 123 -9.86 0.50 -9.13
C PHE A 123 -9.09 1.23 -10.24
N CYS A 124 -7.76 1.22 -10.18
CA CYS A 124 -6.92 1.94 -11.14
C CYS A 124 -7.22 1.51 -12.58
N LYS A 125 -7.25 0.20 -12.88
CA LYS A 125 -7.54 -0.30 -14.24
C LYS A 125 -8.91 0.14 -14.73
N ARG A 126 -9.92 0.09 -13.88
CA ARG A 126 -11.30 0.43 -14.22
C ARG A 126 -11.45 1.93 -14.45
N PHE A 127 -10.84 2.75 -13.59
CA PHE A 127 -10.84 4.20 -13.77
C PHE A 127 -9.98 4.65 -14.94
N CYS A 128 -8.82 4.03 -15.16
CA CYS A 128 -7.96 4.34 -16.32
C CYS A 128 -8.66 4.03 -17.64
N ASN A 129 -9.39 2.91 -17.71
CA ASN A 129 -10.17 2.56 -18.90
C ASN A 129 -11.32 3.56 -19.15
N LYS A 130 -12.02 3.99 -18.09
CA LYS A 130 -13.19 4.87 -18.22
C LYS A 130 -12.86 6.36 -18.36
N LEU A 131 -11.86 6.85 -17.64
CA LEU A 131 -11.53 8.28 -17.49
C LEU A 131 -10.24 8.68 -18.20
N GLY A 132 -9.50 7.70 -18.75
CA GLY A 132 -8.14 7.86 -19.21
C GLY A 132 -7.12 7.69 -18.09
N SER A 133 -5.92 7.26 -18.48
CA SER A 133 -4.84 6.87 -17.57
C SER A 133 -4.53 7.86 -16.43
N VAL A 134 -4.31 9.15 -16.72
CA VAL A 134 -3.93 10.12 -15.68
C VAL A 134 -5.05 10.33 -14.66
N LYS A 135 -6.28 10.55 -15.12
CA LYS A 135 -7.44 10.75 -14.22
C LYS A 135 -7.74 9.50 -13.41
N GLY A 136 -7.56 8.32 -14.00
CA GLY A 136 -7.76 7.05 -13.31
C GLY A 136 -6.75 6.82 -12.18
N ILE A 137 -5.48 7.11 -12.41
CA ILE A 137 -4.43 7.04 -11.38
C ILE A 137 -4.70 8.07 -10.27
N LEU A 138 -5.07 9.31 -10.61
CA LEU A 138 -5.40 10.32 -9.59
C LEU A 138 -6.57 9.90 -8.70
N LEU A 139 -7.65 9.40 -9.31
CA LEU A 139 -8.84 8.98 -8.55
C LEU A 139 -8.53 7.81 -7.61
N GLN A 140 -7.78 6.82 -8.08
CA GLN A 140 -7.41 5.67 -7.23
C GLN A 140 -6.53 6.11 -6.05
N ALA A 141 -5.61 7.07 -6.27
CA ALA A 141 -4.74 7.60 -5.25
C ALA A 141 -5.51 8.37 -4.15
N VAL A 142 -6.49 9.18 -4.56
CA VAL A 142 -7.40 9.86 -3.62
C VAL A 142 -8.17 8.85 -2.78
N LEU A 143 -8.73 7.81 -3.39
CA LEU A 143 -9.48 6.78 -2.66
C LEU A 143 -8.59 6.00 -1.68
N PHE A 144 -7.34 5.75 -2.04
CA PHE A 144 -6.38 5.08 -1.16
C PHE A 144 -6.06 5.94 0.08
N GLY A 145 -5.83 7.24 -0.11
CA GLY A 145 -5.61 8.16 1.01
C GLY A 145 -6.84 8.31 1.91
N LEU A 146 -8.05 8.35 1.31
CA LEU A 146 -9.30 8.38 2.07
C LEU A 146 -9.51 7.10 2.88
N MET A 147 -9.17 5.93 2.32
CA MET A 147 -9.25 4.66 3.06
C MET A 147 -8.36 4.69 4.29
N HIS A 148 -7.12 5.18 4.17
CA HIS A 148 -6.23 5.26 5.32
C HIS A 148 -6.83 6.12 6.43
N ASN A 149 -7.36 7.31 6.11
CA ASN A 149 -8.08 8.11 7.11
C ASN A 149 -9.29 7.40 7.70
N ALA A 150 -10.07 6.68 6.89
CA ALA A 150 -11.18 5.88 7.39
C ALA A 150 -10.72 4.79 8.37
N LEU A 151 -9.59 4.13 8.10
CA LEU A 151 -9.01 3.13 9.01
C LEU A 151 -8.60 3.75 10.34
N TYR A 152 -7.97 4.93 10.35
CA TYR A 152 -7.63 5.64 11.59
C TYR A 152 -8.87 5.97 12.43
N LEU A 153 -9.93 6.48 11.78
CA LEU A 153 -11.19 6.80 12.44
C LEU A 153 -11.89 5.54 12.99
N LEU A 154 -11.93 4.46 12.21
CA LEU A 154 -12.51 3.18 12.61
C LEU A 154 -11.72 2.49 13.74
N ALA A 155 -10.41 2.71 13.79
CA ALA A 155 -9.54 2.26 14.88
C ALA A 155 -9.68 3.10 16.17
N GLY A 156 -10.51 4.16 16.15
CA GLY A 156 -10.74 5.03 17.30
C GLY A 156 -9.57 5.96 17.63
N LEU A 157 -8.64 6.18 16.68
CA LEU A 157 -7.49 7.06 16.90
C LEU A 157 -7.93 8.52 16.90
N GLN A 158 -7.69 9.21 18.01
CA GLN A 158 -8.07 10.60 18.23
C GLN A 158 -6.97 11.57 17.78
N VAL A 159 -6.71 11.59 16.49
CA VAL A 159 -5.71 12.49 15.88
C VAL A 159 -6.38 13.73 15.29
N GLY A 160 -5.65 14.85 15.26
CA GLY A 160 -6.16 16.11 14.72
C GLY A 160 -6.34 16.11 13.20
N LEU A 161 -7.13 17.07 12.69
CA LEU A 161 -7.34 17.27 11.26
C LEU A 161 -6.02 17.43 10.48
N TRP A 162 -5.03 18.09 11.08
CA TRP A 162 -3.71 18.25 10.47
C TRP A 162 -3.03 16.90 10.19
N TYR A 163 -3.05 15.98 11.15
CA TYR A 163 -2.52 14.63 10.96
C TYR A 163 -3.28 13.87 9.87
N HIS A 164 -4.62 13.94 9.87
CA HIS A 164 -5.43 13.33 8.81
C HIS A 164 -5.11 13.89 7.42
N MET A 165 -4.80 15.18 7.32
CA MET A 165 -4.40 15.79 6.06
C MET A 165 -3.02 15.29 5.62
N LEU A 166 -2.04 15.22 6.52
CA LEU A 166 -0.73 14.63 6.23
C LEU A 166 -0.90 13.17 5.77
N MET A 167 -1.62 12.35 6.53
CA MET A 167 -1.86 10.96 6.17
C MET A 167 -2.50 10.80 4.80
N PHE A 168 -3.53 11.61 4.48
CA PHE A 168 -4.15 11.62 3.17
C PHE A 168 -3.15 11.94 2.05
N LEU A 169 -2.32 12.98 2.24
CA LEU A 169 -1.36 13.43 1.25
C LEU A 169 -0.25 12.39 1.03
N PHE A 170 0.33 11.84 2.10
CA PHE A 170 1.45 10.90 2.01
C PHE A 170 1.00 9.54 1.47
N THR A 171 -0.05 8.94 2.04
CA THR A 171 -0.55 7.64 1.53
C THR A 171 -1.15 7.78 0.13
N GLY A 172 -1.82 8.90 -0.17
CA GLY A 172 -2.29 9.24 -1.50
C GLY A 172 -1.14 9.41 -2.51
N MET A 173 -0.06 10.10 -2.14
CA MET A 173 1.14 10.25 -2.99
C MET A 173 1.82 8.90 -3.25
N ALA A 174 1.93 8.04 -2.24
CA ALA A 174 2.44 6.68 -2.42
C ALA A 174 1.59 5.92 -3.45
N ALA A 175 0.26 5.97 -3.32
CA ALA A 175 -0.65 5.35 -4.28
C ALA A 175 -0.58 5.98 -5.69
N LEU A 176 -0.34 7.28 -5.80
CA LEU A 176 -0.13 7.97 -7.07
C LEU A 176 1.12 7.42 -7.78
N LEU A 177 2.24 7.33 -7.06
CA LEU A 177 3.50 6.81 -7.58
C LEU A 177 3.35 5.35 -8.03
N LEU A 178 2.76 4.49 -7.21
CA LEU A 178 2.58 3.07 -7.55
C LEU A 178 1.59 2.87 -8.70
N GLY A 179 0.53 3.68 -8.78
CA GLY A 179 -0.37 3.70 -9.93
C GLY A 179 0.33 4.13 -11.23
N TRP A 180 1.22 5.12 -11.16
CA TRP A 180 2.05 5.54 -12.30
C TRP A 180 3.03 4.45 -12.73
N LEU A 181 3.71 3.84 -11.76
CA LEU A 181 4.63 2.72 -11.99
C LEU A 181 3.96 1.58 -12.76
N ASN A 182 2.77 1.19 -12.29
CA ASN A 182 1.98 0.13 -12.89
C ASN A 182 1.53 0.51 -14.33
N GLU A 183 0.75 1.59 -14.47
CA GLU A 183 0.03 1.88 -15.72
C GLU A 183 0.87 2.62 -16.78
N LYS A 184 1.91 3.35 -16.38
CA LYS A 184 2.75 4.15 -17.29
C LYS A 184 4.13 3.54 -17.55
N ILE A 185 4.71 2.85 -16.57
CA ILE A 185 6.07 2.32 -16.67
C ILE A 185 6.06 0.82 -17.01
N PHE A 186 5.25 0.00 -16.32
CA PHE A 186 5.29 -1.46 -16.44
C PHE A 186 4.05 -2.11 -17.09
N ASN A 187 3.40 -1.40 -18.01
CA ASN A 187 2.31 -1.91 -18.87
C ASN A 187 1.16 -2.60 -18.11
N GLY A 188 0.78 -2.08 -16.95
CA GLY A 188 -0.33 -2.64 -16.18
C GLY A 188 0.05 -3.82 -15.28
N SER A 189 1.34 -4.10 -15.06
CA SER A 189 1.79 -5.06 -14.04
C SER A 189 1.76 -4.45 -12.63
N ILE A 190 1.06 -5.11 -11.70
CA ILE A 190 1.04 -4.72 -10.28
C ILE A 190 2.23 -5.26 -9.49
N LEU A 191 3.04 -6.16 -10.07
CA LEU A 191 4.15 -6.81 -9.35
C LEU A 191 5.22 -5.82 -8.84
N PRO A 192 5.67 -4.83 -9.64
CA PRO A 192 6.59 -3.80 -9.13
C PRO A 192 5.97 -2.98 -7.99
N GLY A 193 4.66 -2.73 -8.05
CA GLY A 193 3.91 -2.03 -6.99
C GLY A 193 3.92 -2.80 -5.69
N ILE A 194 3.56 -4.09 -5.72
CA ILE A 194 3.60 -5.00 -4.56
C ILE A 194 4.99 -5.03 -3.92
N LEU A 195 6.05 -5.11 -4.73
CA LEU A 195 7.41 -5.15 -4.23
C LEU A 195 7.81 -3.85 -3.53
N LEU A 196 7.56 -2.70 -4.16
CA LEU A 196 7.94 -1.40 -3.57
C LEU A 196 7.08 -1.04 -2.36
N HIS A 197 5.79 -1.32 -2.41
CA HIS A 197 4.86 -1.11 -1.28
C HIS A 197 5.24 -1.98 -0.09
N GLY A 198 5.37 -3.30 -0.32
CA GLY A 198 5.73 -4.25 0.72
C GLY A 198 7.13 -3.96 1.29
N ALA A 199 8.11 -3.63 0.45
CA ALA A 199 9.46 -3.28 0.89
C ALA A 199 9.48 -2.03 1.76
N GLY A 200 8.70 -1.00 1.41
CA GLY A 200 8.56 0.20 2.24
C GLY A 200 8.06 -0.17 3.63
N ASN A 201 6.86 -0.73 3.71
CA ASN A 201 6.27 -1.07 5.00
C ASN A 201 7.16 -2.03 5.81
N PHE A 202 7.80 -2.99 5.16
CA PHE A 202 8.76 -3.90 5.80
C PHE A 202 9.99 -3.19 6.36
N ILE A 203 10.60 -2.27 5.62
CA ILE A 203 11.73 -1.46 6.11
C ILE A 203 11.28 -0.68 7.35
N ASN A 204 10.10 -0.06 7.33
CA ASN A 204 9.59 0.67 8.50
C ASN A 204 9.40 -0.25 9.71
N SER A 205 8.84 -1.45 9.52
CA SER A 205 8.75 -2.45 10.58
C SER A 205 10.11 -2.91 11.09
N MET A 206 11.14 -3.00 10.25
CA MET A 206 12.50 -3.35 10.70
C MET A 206 13.14 -2.20 11.49
N LEU A 207 12.95 -0.94 11.09
CA LEU A 207 13.43 0.19 11.87
C LEU A 207 12.82 0.18 13.28
N MET A 208 11.50 -0.04 13.37
CA MET A 208 10.80 -0.18 14.65
C MET A 208 11.27 -1.41 15.45
N ALA A 209 11.48 -2.55 14.78
CA ALA A 209 11.89 -3.79 15.44
C ALA A 209 13.28 -3.73 16.08
N PHE A 210 14.20 -3.01 15.44
CA PHE A 210 15.57 -2.85 15.92
C PHE A 210 15.79 -1.54 16.70
N SER A 211 14.71 -0.79 17.02
CA SER A 211 14.78 0.50 17.71
C SER A 211 15.73 1.50 17.04
N LEU A 212 15.62 1.59 15.71
CA LEU A 212 16.41 2.47 14.84
C LEU A 212 15.58 3.67 14.34
N MET A 213 14.37 3.83 14.85
CA MET A 213 13.46 4.93 14.56
C MET A 213 13.52 5.98 15.67
#